data_AF-A0A932Q3F8-F1
#
_entry.id   AF-A0A932Q3F8-F1
#
_cell.length_a   1.000
_cell.length_b   1.000
_cell.length_c   1.000
_cell.angle_alpha   90.00
_cell.angle_beta   90.00
_cell.angle_gamma   90.00
#
_symmetry.space_group_name_H-M   'P 1'
#
loop_
_entity.id
_entity.type
_entity.pdbx_description
1 polymer ?
#
loop_
_entity_poly.entity_id
_entity_poly.type
_entity_poly.pdbx_seq_one_letter_code
_entity_poly.pdbx_strand_id
1 'polypeptide(L)'
;MSVPKTIYMIAIGGTGMGSLAGLLKAQGYEVSGSDTALYPPMSDQLAALKIPIKEGFKAGNIGTPDLVIVGNAVSKTNEEVQEVLKRKLPMM
;
A
#
# COMPACT_ATOMS: atom_id res chain seq x y z
N MET A 1 -4.58 17.64 14.91
CA MET A 1 -4.36 16.26 14.44
C MET A 1 -4.16 16.33 12.93
N SER A 2 -2.94 16.14 12.44
CA SER A 2 -2.66 16.20 10.99
C SER A 2 -3.26 14.97 10.33
N VAL A 3 -4.14 15.20 9.35
CA VAL A 3 -4.70 14.14 8.52
C VAL A 3 -3.54 13.47 7.77
N PRO A 4 -3.40 12.13 7.78
CA PRO A 4 -2.32 11.45 7.08
C PRO A 4 -2.39 11.83 5.60
N LYS A 5 -1.35 12.43 5.04
CA LYS A 5 -1.34 12.84 3.62
C LYS A 5 -0.90 11.70 2.73
N THR A 6 -0.02 10.84 3.25
CA THR A 6 0.62 9.75 2.52
C THR A 6 0.28 8.40 3.11
N ILE A 7 -0.27 7.51 2.28
CA ILE A 7 -0.70 6.17 2.68
C ILE A 7 0.05 5.15 1.83
N TYR A 8 0.66 4.17 2.48
CA TYR A 8 1.35 3.06 1.83
C TYR A 8 0.59 1.76 2.07
N MET A 9 0.19 1.06 1.01
CA MET A 9 -0.62 -0.15 1.08
C MET A 9 0.20 -1.36 0.65
N ILE A 10 0.39 -2.32 1.56
CA ILE A 10 1.05 -3.60 1.29
C ILE A 10 0.00 -4.60 0.81
N ALA A 11 0.27 -5.28 -0.32
CA ALA A 11 -0.68 -6.14 -1.04
C ALA A 11 -1.91 -5.35 -1.54
N ILE A 12 -1.64 -4.26 -2.25
CA ILE A 12 -2.67 -3.37 -2.81
C ILE A 12 -3.51 -4.03 -3.91
N GLY A 13 -3.01 -5.09 -4.54
CA GLY A 13 -3.65 -5.87 -5.59
C GLY A 13 -4.71 -6.86 -5.10
N GLY A 14 -5.10 -6.83 -3.83
CA GLY A 14 -6.29 -7.53 -3.35
C GLY A 14 -7.58 -6.77 -3.69
N THR A 15 -8.68 -7.45 -3.99
CA THR A 15 -9.92 -6.82 -4.50
C THR A 15 -10.47 -5.75 -3.55
N GLY A 16 -10.45 -6.03 -2.24
CA GLY A 16 -10.82 -5.06 -1.21
C GLY A 16 -9.81 -3.92 -1.07
N MET A 17 -8.52 -4.23 -1.16
CA MET A 17 -7.44 -3.25 -1.01
C MET A 17 -7.39 -2.27 -2.19
N GLY A 18 -7.59 -2.75 -3.42
CA GLY A 18 -7.65 -1.89 -4.61
C GLY A 18 -8.85 -0.94 -4.58
N SER A 19 -9.99 -1.40 -4.06
CA SER A 19 -11.19 -0.56 -3.86
C SER A 19 -10.93 0.54 -2.82
N LEU A 20 -10.31 0.18 -1.69
CA LEU A 20 -9.92 1.14 -0.64
C LEU A 20 -8.88 2.16 -1.16
N ALA A 21 -7.89 1.69 -1.92
CA ALA A 21 -6.89 2.54 -2.54
C ALA A 21 -7.52 3.59 -3.47
N GLY A 22 -8.49 3.18 -4.30
CA GLY A 22 -9.24 4.09 -5.15
C GLY A 22 -10.05 5.13 -4.36
N LEU A 23 -10.69 4.71 -3.27
CA LEU A 23 -11.44 5.63 -2.40
C LEU A 23 -10.53 6.67 -1.74
N LEU A 24 -9.39 6.24 -1.21
CA LEU A 24 -8.40 7.12 -0.58
C LEU A 24 -7.84 8.11 -1.61
N LYS A 25 -7.53 7.64 -2.82
CA LYS A 25 -7.08 8.52 -3.90
C LYS A 25 -8.15 9.55 -4.29
N ALA A 26 -9.42 9.14 -4.36
CA ALA A 26 -10.54 10.02 -4.64
C ALA A 26 -10.77 11.06 -3.52
N GLN A 27 -10.43 10.74 -2.28
CA GLN A 27 -10.43 11.67 -1.14
C GLN A 27 -9.24 12.64 -1.13
N GLY A 28 -8.29 12.51 -2.06
CA GLY A 28 -7.12 13.39 -2.18
C GLY A 28 -5.88 12.92 -1.42
N TYR A 29 -5.87 11.69 -0.91
CA TYR A 29 -4.68 11.11 -0.28
C TYR A 29 -3.64 10.67 -1.32
N GLU A 30 -2.37 10.77 -0.95
CA GLU A 30 -1.28 10.17 -1.71
C GLU A 30 -1.16 8.69 -1.37
N VAL A 31 -1.85 7.88 -2.16
CA VAL A 31 -1.79 6.41 -2.04
C VAL A 31 -0.64 5.88 -2.88
N SER A 32 0.13 4.99 -2.29
CA SER A 32 1.18 4.19 -2.93
C SER A 32 1.13 2.77 -2.38
N GLY A 33 1.79 1.81 -3.02
CA GLY A 33 1.81 0.46 -2.47
C GLY A 33 2.77 -0.50 -3.14
N SER A 34 2.67 -1.75 -2.74
CA SER A 34 3.44 -2.88 -3.24
C SER A 34 2.57 -4.10 -3.43
N ASP A 35 2.89 -4.90 -4.44
CA ASP A 35 2.30 -6.22 -4.61
C ASP A 35 3.25 -7.16 -5.35
N THR A 36 3.17 -8.44 -5.03
CA THR A 36 3.88 -9.52 -5.73
C THR A 36 3.36 -9.79 -7.13
N ALA A 37 2.05 -9.69 -7.35
CA ALA A 37 1.48 -9.99 -8.66
C ALA A 37 0.18 -9.21 -8.89
N LEU A 38 0.26 -8.21 -9.76
CA LEU A 38 -0.91 -7.49 -10.25
C LEU A 38 -1.33 -8.08 -11.59
N TYR A 39 -2.58 -8.51 -11.67
CA TYR A 39 -3.18 -8.95 -12.92
C TYR A 39 -4.38 -8.05 -13.27
N PRO A 40 -4.70 -7.91 -14.57
CA PRO A 40 -5.96 -7.31 -14.99
C PRO A 40 -7.14 -8.06 -14.36
N PRO A 41 -8.20 -7.37 -13.90
CA PRO A 41 -8.50 -5.95 -14.12
C PRO A 41 -7.90 -4.98 -13.09
N MET A 42 -7.28 -5.46 -12.01
CA MET A 42 -6.87 -4.59 -10.92
C MET A 42 -5.61 -3.78 -11.22
N SER A 43 -4.67 -4.35 -11.99
CA SER A 43 -3.51 -3.61 -12.50
C SER A 43 -3.95 -2.35 -13.24
N ASP A 44 -4.93 -2.50 -14.14
CA ASP A 44 -5.40 -1.44 -15.03
C ASP A 44 -6.16 -0.38 -14.25
N GLN A 45 -6.96 -0.81 -13.26
CA GLN A 45 -7.67 0.10 -12.38
C GLN A 45 -6.71 0.95 -11.54
N LEU A 46 -5.70 0.35 -10.93
CA LEU A 46 -4.72 1.08 -10.12
C LEU A 46 -3.84 2.00 -10.98
N ALA A 47 -3.48 1.56 -12.19
CA ALA A 47 -2.79 2.38 -13.17
C ALA A 47 -3.64 3.57 -13.63
N ALA A 48 -4.94 3.37 -13.89
CA ALA A 48 -5.88 4.44 -14.23
C ALA A 48 -6.03 5.47 -13.10
N LEU A 49 -5.98 5.01 -11.84
CA LEU A 49 -5.97 5.86 -10.64
C LEU A 49 -4.62 6.56 -10.39
N LYS A 50 -3.60 6.31 -11.22
CA LYS A 50 -2.23 6.83 -11.08
C LYS A 50 -1.64 6.55 -9.69
N ILE A 51 -1.89 5.36 -9.18
CA ILE A 51 -1.33 4.90 -7.90
C ILE A 51 0.01 4.23 -8.20
N PRO A 52 1.14 4.75 -7.68
CA PRO A 52 2.44 4.12 -7.85
C PRO A 52 2.48 2.81 -7.08
N ILE A 53 2.79 1.72 -7.78
CA ILE A 53 2.91 0.39 -7.20
C ILE A 53 4.30 -0.17 -7.47
N LYS A 54 4.90 -0.73 -6.44
CA LYS A 54 6.19 -1.41 -6.50
C LYS A 54 5.97 -2.91 -6.64
N GLU A 55 6.74 -3.55 -7.51
CA GLU A 55 6.68 -4.99 -7.69
C GLU A 55 7.48 -5.72 -6.61
N GLY A 56 6.83 -6.73 -6.02
CA GLY A 56 7.37 -7.51 -4.91
C GLY A 56 7.40 -6.74 -3.60
N PHE A 57 7.68 -7.49 -2.54
CA PHE A 57 7.81 -6.94 -1.20
C PHE A 57 9.29 -6.80 -0.84
N LYS A 58 9.75 -5.57 -0.63
CA LYS A 58 11.15 -5.28 -0.26
C LYS A 58 11.19 -4.22 0.82
N ALA A 59 12.03 -4.38 1.84
CA ALA A 59 12.16 -3.39 2.91
C ALA A 59 12.47 -1.97 2.38
N GLY A 60 13.24 -1.85 1.29
CA GLY A 60 13.54 -0.57 0.62
C GLY A 60 12.34 0.11 -0.06
N ASN A 61 11.22 -0.59 -0.20
CA ASN A 61 9.99 -0.01 -0.73
C ASN A 61 9.33 0.94 0.27
N ILE A 62 9.48 0.65 1.57
CA ILE A 62 8.94 1.45 2.68
C ILE A 62 9.76 2.72 2.83
N GLY A 63 9.14 3.84 2.45
CA GLY A 63 9.66 5.19 2.72
C GLY A 63 9.28 5.67 4.11
N THR A 64 8.71 6.87 4.18
CA THR A 64 8.16 7.49 5.39
C THR A 64 6.70 7.87 5.20
N PRO A 65 5.79 6.91 4.94
CA PRO A 65 4.37 7.21 4.86
C PRO A 65 3.81 7.57 6.24
N ASP A 66 2.75 8.38 6.27
CA ASP A 66 2.04 8.72 7.51
C ASP A 66 1.27 7.51 8.06
N LEU A 67 0.76 6.66 7.17
CA LEU A 67 0.02 5.45 7.51
C LEU A 67 0.38 4.30 6.57
N VAL A 68 0.56 3.12 7.14
CA VAL A 68 0.75 1.87 6.40
C VAL A 68 -0.49 0.99 6.56
N ILE A 69 -1.06 0.50 5.47
CA ILE A 69 -2.18 -0.45 5.50
C ILE A 69 -1.64 -1.80 5.05
N VAL A 70 -1.75 -2.80 5.92
CA VAL A 70 -1.26 -4.15 5.65
C VAL A 70 -2.44 -5.01 5.20
N GLY A 71 -2.39 -5.49 3.96
CA GLY A 71 -3.39 -6.43 3.47
C GLY A 71 -3.41 -7.72 4.29
N ASN A 72 -4.59 -8.24 4.60
CA ASN A 72 -4.76 -9.45 5.43
C ASN A 72 -4.07 -10.70 4.85
N ALA A 73 -3.81 -10.73 3.55
CA ALA A 73 -3.10 -11.84 2.89
C ALA A 73 -1.58 -11.80 3.13
N VAL A 74 -1.05 -10.77 3.79
CA VAL A 74 0.38 -10.57 3.98
C VAL A 74 0.86 -11.28 5.25
N SER A 75 1.87 -12.13 5.09
CA SER A 75 2.54 -12.77 6.23
C SER A 75 3.38 -11.75 7.00
N LYS A 76 3.50 -11.94 8.32
CA LYS A 76 4.43 -11.17 9.17
C LYS A 76 5.90 -11.34 8.76
N THR A 77 6.22 -12.38 7.99
CA THR A 77 7.57 -12.59 7.42
C THR A 77 7.88 -11.68 6.24
N ASN A 78 6.92 -10.87 5.80
CA ASN A 78 7.12 -9.92 4.72
C ASN A 78 8.15 -8.84 5.14
N GLU A 79 9.14 -8.61 4.28
CA GLU A 79 10.24 -7.66 4.53
C GLU A 79 9.73 -6.24 4.78
N GLU A 80 8.64 -5.83 4.12
CA GLU A 80 8.02 -4.53 4.32
C GLU A 80 7.35 -4.42 5.68
N VAL A 81 6.59 -5.44 6.10
CA VAL A 81 5.95 -5.47 7.42
C VAL A 81 7.00 -5.45 8.53
N GLN A 82 8.10 -6.20 8.36
CA GLN A 82 9.22 -6.19 9.29
C GLN A 82 9.86 -4.80 9.37
N GLU A 83 10.05 -4.11 8.25
CA GLU A 83 10.61 -2.77 8.23
C GLU A 83 9.67 -1.73 8.89
N VAL A 84 8.37 -1.83 8.65
CA VAL A 84 7.33 -0.99 9.29
C VAL A 84 7.36 -1.17 10.81
N LEU A 85 7.40 -2.42 11.28
CA LEU A 85 7.52 -2.76 12.70
C LEU A 85 8.82 -2.24 13.31
N LYS A 86 9.94 -2.42 12.61
CA LYS A 86 11.26 -1.96 13.03
C LYS A 86 11.32 -0.44 13.17
N ARG A 87 10.72 0.28 12.22
CA ARG A 87 10.62 1.75 12.24
C ARG A 87 9.49 2.27 13.14
N LYS A 88 8.67 1.37 13.70
CA LYS A 88 7.48 1.71 14.52
C LYS A 88 6.54 2.69 13.81
N LEU A 89 6.40 2.52 12.49
CA LEU A 89 5.48 3.35 11.71
C LEU A 89 4.03 3.00 12.07
N PRO A 90 3.11 3.98 11.99
CA PRO A 90 1.68 3.72 12.16
C PRO A 90 1.20 2.72 11.09
N MET A 91 0.61 1.61 11.52
CA MET A 91 0.08 0.60 10.62
C MET A 91 -1.30 0.10 11.06
N MET A 92 -2.11 -0.36 10.11
CA MET A 92 -3.42 -0.99 10.32
C MET A 92 -3.62 -2.24 9.48
#